data_AF-A0A2E0Z653-F1
#
_entry.id   AF-A0A2E0Z653-F1
#
_cell.length_a   1.000
_cell.length_b   1.000
_cell.length_c   1.000
_cell.angle_alpha   90.00
_cell.angle_beta   90.00
_cell.angle_gamma   90.00
#
_symmetry.space_group_name_H-M   'P 1'
#
loop_
_entity.id
_entity.type
_entity.pdbx_description
1 polymer ?
#
loop_
_entity_poly.entity_id
_entity_poly.type
_entity_poly.pdbx_seq_one_letter_code
_entity_poly.pdbx_strand_id
1 'polypeptide(L)'
;MMNYWQTRENDMFSVAVTAGLFAGGAALFLFRVHFLLAVLIFFIVALLVFDRTRLHHKTMVKIFHVSLVEAHQVVQNVLDEKGLPYKMYGNDRFLIDKEIEVKVSKFQTSGGLAGTAVSLIPKTHESQQLIFSLRQKLDEAFRPRGL
;
A
#
# COMPACT_ATOMS: atom_id res chain seq x y z
N MET A 1 66.43 29.53 34.68
CA MET A 1 66.76 28.88 33.38
C MET A 1 66.24 27.46 33.46
N MET A 2 65.24 27.11 32.66
CA MET A 2 64.66 25.75 32.61
C MET A 2 65.57 24.86 31.75
N ASN A 3 65.86 23.63 32.21
CA ASN A 3 66.75 22.71 31.50
C ASN A 3 66.11 22.25 30.17
N TYR A 4 66.90 22.21 29.09
CA TYR A 4 66.49 21.82 27.73
C TYR A 4 65.71 20.49 27.66
N TRP A 5 66.02 19.56 28.57
CA TRP A 5 65.31 18.29 28.72
C TRP A 5 63.86 18.43 29.19
N GLN A 6 63.60 19.35 30.13
CA GLN A 6 62.28 19.58 30.71
C GLN A 6 61.33 20.28 29.73
N THR A 7 61.87 21.16 28.88
CA THR A 7 61.11 21.80 27.80
C THR A 7 60.70 20.78 26.74
N ARG A 8 61.59 19.85 26.39
CA ARG A 8 61.33 18.81 25.38
C ARG A 8 60.27 17.80 25.83
N GLU A 9 60.26 17.40 27.10
CA GLU A 9 59.24 16.51 27.67
C GLU A 9 57.86 17.18 27.72
N ASN A 10 57.80 18.47 28.10
CA ASN A 10 56.55 19.23 28.09
C ASN A 10 55.99 19.45 26.68
N ASP A 11 56.85 19.71 25.70
CA ASP A 11 56.42 19.84 24.29
C ASP A 11 55.91 18.51 23.74
N MET A 12 56.60 17.40 24.03
CA MET A 12 56.14 16.07 23.63
C MET A 12 54.82 15.68 24.30
N PHE A 13 54.65 16.03 25.58
CA PHE A 13 53.41 15.80 26.30
C PHE A 13 52.25 16.64 25.75
N SER A 14 52.49 17.92 25.45
CA SER A 14 51.51 18.81 24.84
C SER A 14 51.05 18.32 23.45
N VAL A 15 52.00 17.87 22.62
CA VAL A 15 51.70 17.29 21.31
C VAL A 15 50.92 15.98 21.43
N ALA A 16 51.28 15.11 22.38
CA ALA A 16 50.58 13.84 22.61
C ALA A 16 49.14 14.05 23.10
N VAL A 17 48.91 14.99 24.02
CA VAL A 17 47.58 15.37 24.51
C VAL A 17 46.72 15.94 23.38
N THR A 18 47.31 16.82 22.56
CA THR A 18 46.62 17.43 21.42
C THR A 18 46.25 16.36 20.38
N ALA A 19 47.19 15.49 19.99
CA ALA A 19 46.94 14.39 19.07
C ALA A 19 45.89 13.40 19.59
N GLY A 20 45.91 13.10 20.91
CA GLY A 20 44.91 12.25 21.56
C GLY A 20 43.49 12.85 21.54
N LEU A 21 43.35 14.16 21.73
CA LEU A 21 42.06 14.85 21.65
C LEU A 21 41.52 14.87 20.21
N PHE A 22 42.37 15.09 19.21
CA PHE A 22 41.96 15.04 17.80
C PHE A 22 41.61 13.62 17.34
N ALA A 23 42.40 12.61 17.74
CA ALA A 23 42.11 11.21 17.40
C ALA A 23 40.85 10.70 18.10
N GLY A 24 40.65 11.03 19.37
CA GLY A 24 39.44 10.70 20.12
C GLY A 24 38.20 11.40 19.58
N GLY A 25 38.31 12.69 19.24
CA GLY A 25 37.26 13.47 18.59
C GLY A 25 36.89 12.95 17.20
N ALA A 26 37.89 12.59 16.39
CA ALA A 26 37.69 12.00 15.07
C ALA A 26 37.05 10.60 15.16
N ALA A 27 37.44 9.77 16.12
CA ALA A 27 36.84 8.46 16.34
C ALA A 27 35.37 8.57 16.77
N LEU A 28 35.04 9.48 17.70
CA LEU A 28 33.66 9.77 18.12
C LEU A 28 32.81 10.36 16.98
N PHE A 29 33.40 11.21 16.14
CA PHE A 29 32.75 11.78 14.98
C PHE A 29 32.46 10.71 13.92
N LEU A 30 33.43 9.85 13.61
CA LEU A 30 33.24 8.72 12.72
C LEU A 30 32.16 7.78 13.25
N PHE A 31 32.17 7.43 14.55
CA PHE A 31 31.13 6.58 15.14
C PHE A 31 29.74 7.20 15.05
N ARG A 32 29.61 8.52 15.25
CA ARG A 32 28.34 9.25 15.09
C ARG A 32 27.87 9.31 13.64
N VAL A 33 28.76 9.52 12.68
CA VAL A 33 28.41 9.53 11.24
C VAL A 33 27.96 8.12 10.80
N HIS A 34 28.64 7.06 11.24
CA HIS A 34 28.24 5.69 10.93
C HIS A 34 26.92 5.32 11.63
N PHE A 35 26.69 5.80 12.85
CA PHE A 35 25.41 5.61 13.56
C PHE A 35 24.25 6.32 12.84
N LEU A 36 24.44 7.59 12.44
CA LEU A 36 23.43 8.33 11.68
C LEU A 36 23.15 7.67 10.31
N LEU A 37 24.20 7.17 9.64
CA LEU A 37 24.04 6.43 8.39
C LEU A 37 23.28 5.12 8.59
N ALA A 38 23.58 4.37 9.65
CA ALA A 38 22.86 3.14 9.99
C ALA A 38 21.38 3.40 10.32
N VAL A 39 21.08 4.48 11.05
CA VAL A 39 19.71 4.92 11.33
C VAL A 39 19.00 5.32 10.03
N LEU A 40 19.65 6.06 9.14
CA LEU A 40 19.09 6.43 7.84
C LEU A 40 18.77 5.19 6.99
N ILE A 41 19.70 4.23 6.90
CA ILE A 41 19.50 2.97 6.18
C ILE A 41 18.35 2.18 6.81
N PHE A 42 18.30 2.09 8.15
CA PHE A 42 17.19 1.44 8.84
C PHE A 42 15.84 2.09 8.50
N PHE A 43 15.76 3.43 8.48
CA PHE A 43 14.55 4.14 8.08
C PHE A 43 14.18 3.90 6.62
N ILE A 44 15.15 3.91 5.69
CA ILE A 44 14.90 3.61 4.27
C ILE A 44 14.38 2.18 4.10
N VAL A 45 15.02 1.20 4.74
CA VAL A 45 14.59 -0.20 4.70
C VAL A 45 13.21 -0.37 5.34
N ALA A 46 12.96 0.27 6.49
CA ALA A 46 11.65 0.25 7.13
C ALA A 46 10.58 0.85 6.21
N LEU A 47 10.83 2.00 5.59
CA LEU A 47 9.90 2.60 4.63
C LEU A 47 9.64 1.68 3.43
N LEU A 48 10.66 1.06 2.86
CA LEU A 48 10.49 0.11 1.74
C LEU A 48 9.69 -1.15 2.13
N VAL A 49 9.87 -1.65 3.36
CA VAL A 49 9.10 -2.80 3.89
C VAL A 49 7.65 -2.40 4.21
N PHE A 50 7.44 -1.23 4.81
CA PHE A 50 6.10 -0.70 5.11
C PHE A 50 5.33 -0.32 3.86
N ASP A 51 5.99 0.18 2.81
CA ASP A 51 5.36 0.48 1.52
C ASP A 51 4.89 -0.80 0.81
N ARG A 52 5.71 -1.87 0.85
CA ARG A 52 5.32 -3.19 0.32
C ARG A 52 4.12 -3.82 1.04
N THR A 53 3.91 -3.51 2.32
CA THR A 53 2.80 -4.09 3.11
C THR A 53 1.50 -3.29 3.03
N ARG A 54 1.53 -2.07 2.48
CA ARG A 54 0.34 -1.22 2.33
C ARG A 54 -0.42 -1.37 1.03
N LEU A 55 -0.03 -2.32 0.17
CA LEU A 55 -0.83 -2.75 -0.98
C LEU A 55 -2.00 -3.62 -0.53
N HIS A 56 -2.92 -3.01 0.23
CA HIS A 56 -4.19 -3.63 0.55
C HIS A 56 -5.01 -3.75 -0.74
N HIS A 57 -5.29 -4.99 -1.14
CA HIS A 57 -6.34 -5.36 -2.10
C HIS A 57 -7.67 -4.76 -1.65
N LYS A 58 -7.91 -3.50 -2.02
CA LYS A 58 -9.08 -2.75 -1.59
C LYS A 58 -10.28 -3.26 -2.35
N THR A 59 -11.00 -4.19 -1.73
CA THR A 59 -12.29 -4.66 -2.24
C THR A 59 -13.24 -3.47 -2.32
N MET A 60 -13.81 -3.22 -3.49
CA MET A 60 -14.82 -2.18 -3.67
C MET A 60 -16.20 -2.79 -3.57
N VAL A 61 -16.93 -2.45 -2.50
CA VAL A 61 -18.32 -2.88 -2.31
C VAL A 61 -19.24 -1.72 -2.62
N LYS A 62 -20.27 -1.95 -3.43
CA LYS A 62 -21.34 -0.99 -3.65
C LYS A 62 -22.71 -1.64 -3.49
N ILE A 63 -23.60 -0.94 -2.81
CA ILE A 63 -24.96 -1.42 -2.51
C ILE A 63 -25.93 -0.74 -3.47
N PHE A 64 -26.78 -1.55 -4.09
CA PHE A 64 -27.82 -1.13 -5.02
C PHE A 64 -29.18 -1.59 -4.51
N HIS A 65 -30.22 -0.77 -4.67
CA HIS A 65 -31.58 -1.08 -4.21
C HIS A 65 -32.38 -1.79 -5.30
N VAL A 66 -31.84 -2.89 -5.82
CA VAL A 66 -32.45 -3.71 -6.87
C VAL A 66 -32.55 -5.16 -6.40
N SER A 67 -33.42 -5.94 -7.05
CA SER A 67 -33.53 -7.37 -6.77
C SER A 67 -32.24 -8.11 -7.12
N LEU A 68 -31.99 -9.26 -6.49
CA LEU A 68 -30.78 -10.05 -6.77
C LEU A 68 -30.73 -10.55 -8.23
N VAL A 69 -31.88 -10.90 -8.79
CA VAL A 69 -32.00 -11.37 -10.19
C VAL A 69 -31.67 -10.23 -11.16
N GLU A 70 -32.20 -9.04 -10.90
CA GLU A 70 -31.90 -7.85 -11.70
C GLU A 70 -30.44 -7.43 -11.60
N ALA A 71 -29.85 -7.47 -10.40
CA ALA A 71 -28.42 -7.22 -10.22
C ALA A 71 -27.56 -8.22 -11.00
N HIS A 72 -27.93 -9.50 -11.01
CA HIS A 72 -27.26 -10.52 -11.81
C HIS A 72 -27.31 -10.19 -13.30
N GLN A 73 -28.50 -9.86 -13.81
CA GLN A 73 -28.72 -9.53 -15.21
C GLN A 73 -27.91 -8.29 -15.61
N VAL A 74 -27.92 -7.25 -14.78
CA VAL A 74 -27.18 -6.01 -15.05
C VAL A 74 -25.67 -6.26 -15.05
N VAL A 75 -25.15 -7.01 -14.09
CA VAL A 75 -23.72 -7.37 -14.06
C VAL A 75 -23.36 -8.16 -15.32
N GLN A 76 -24.17 -9.16 -15.69
CA GLN A 76 -23.93 -9.95 -16.89
C GLN A 76 -23.91 -9.10 -18.16
N ASN A 77 -24.93 -8.24 -18.34
CA ASN A 77 -25.01 -7.33 -19.48
C ASN A 77 -23.81 -6.39 -19.56
N VAL A 78 -23.33 -5.85 -18.43
CA VAL A 78 -22.16 -4.97 -18.41
C VAL A 78 -20.87 -5.72 -18.78
N LEU A 79 -20.73 -6.97 -18.35
CA LEU A 79 -19.58 -7.80 -18.74
C LEU A 79 -19.62 -8.15 -20.23
N ASP A 80 -20.79 -8.51 -20.74
CA ASP A 80 -21.01 -8.80 -22.16
C ASP A 80 -20.77 -7.56 -23.04
N GLU A 81 -21.29 -6.38 -22.65
CA GLU A 81 -21.07 -5.10 -23.36
C GLU A 81 -19.58 -4.73 -23.42
N LYS A 82 -18.83 -5.04 -22.36
CA LYS A 82 -17.38 -4.82 -22.31
C LYS A 82 -16.58 -5.87 -23.08
N GLY A 83 -17.21 -6.95 -23.54
CA GLY A 83 -16.55 -8.08 -24.19
C GLY A 83 -15.57 -8.79 -23.24
N LEU A 84 -15.79 -8.71 -21.93
CA LEU A 84 -14.89 -9.30 -20.94
C LEU A 84 -15.24 -10.77 -20.75
N PRO A 85 -14.31 -11.70 -20.97
CA PRO A 85 -14.57 -13.11 -20.71
C PRO A 85 -14.72 -13.35 -19.21
N TYR A 86 -15.84 -13.92 -18.80
CA TYR A 86 -16.11 -14.29 -17.42
C TYR A 86 -16.49 -15.75 -17.27
N LYS A 87 -16.22 -16.30 -16.08
CA LYS A 87 -16.71 -17.59 -15.62
C LYS A 87 -17.60 -17.38 -14.40
N MET A 88 -18.82 -17.88 -14.46
CA MET A 88 -19.73 -17.86 -13.32
C MET A 88 -19.39 -19.01 -12.36
N TYR A 89 -19.23 -18.68 -11.08
CA TYR A 89 -18.97 -19.64 -10.00
C TYR A 89 -20.15 -19.65 -9.04
N GLY A 90 -20.93 -20.73 -9.08
CA GLY A 90 -22.18 -20.80 -8.34
C GLY A 90 -23.20 -19.76 -8.82
N ASN A 91 -24.07 -19.30 -7.92
CA ASN A 91 -25.19 -18.42 -8.25
C ASN A 91 -24.93 -16.95 -7.90
N ASP A 92 -23.72 -16.56 -7.49
CA ASP A 92 -23.48 -15.24 -6.90
C ASP A 92 -22.14 -14.61 -7.31
N ARG A 93 -21.29 -15.31 -8.07
CA ARG A 93 -19.93 -14.85 -8.38
C ARG A 93 -19.58 -14.97 -9.86
N PHE A 94 -18.92 -13.94 -10.37
CA PHE A 94 -18.39 -13.86 -11.73
C PHE A 94 -16.87 -13.61 -11.64
N LEU A 95 -16.08 -14.47 -12.27
CA LEU A 95 -14.62 -14.34 -12.33
C LEU A 95 -14.21 -13.91 -13.72
N ILE A 96 -13.60 -12.73 -13.84
CA ILE A 96 -13.13 -12.15 -15.10
C ILE A 96 -11.63 -12.44 -15.20
N ASP A 97 -11.23 -13.21 -16.21
CA ASP A 97 -9.82 -13.57 -16.53
C ASP A 97 -8.93 -14.00 -15.35
N LYS A 98 -9.52 -14.52 -14.26
CA LYS A 98 -8.85 -14.83 -12.98
C LYS A 98 -8.27 -13.62 -12.24
N GLU A 99 -8.44 -12.41 -12.76
CA GLU A 99 -7.89 -11.18 -12.20
C GLU A 99 -8.89 -10.44 -11.32
N ILE A 100 -10.19 -10.52 -11.63
CA ILE A 100 -11.24 -9.78 -10.94
C ILE A 100 -12.38 -10.72 -10.58
N GLU A 101 -12.86 -10.64 -9.34
CA GLU A 101 -14.07 -11.34 -8.91
C GLU A 101 -15.18 -10.34 -8.60
N VAL A 102 -16.32 -10.49 -9.28
CA VAL A 102 -17.55 -9.75 -9.02
C VAL A 102 -18.48 -10.65 -8.20
N LYS A 103 -18.80 -10.26 -6.98
CA LYS A 103 -19.72 -10.99 -6.10
C LYS A 103 -21.01 -10.20 -5.90
N VAL A 104 -22.15 -10.83 -6.14
CA VAL A 104 -23.48 -10.26 -5.97
C VAL A 104 -24.16 -10.93 -4.78
N SER A 105 -24.44 -10.18 -3.72
CA SER A 105 -24.96 -10.73 -2.47
C SER A 105 -26.13 -9.91 -1.94
N LYS A 106 -27.11 -10.55 -1.31
CA LYS A 106 -28.17 -9.83 -0.60
C LYS A 106 -27.57 -9.00 0.53
N PHE A 107 -28.02 -7.75 0.65
CA PHE A 107 -27.65 -6.86 1.72
C PHE A 107 -28.93 -6.38 2.42
N GLN A 108 -29.08 -6.72 3.70
CA GLN A 108 -30.16 -6.21 4.52
C GLN A 108 -29.59 -5.21 5.51
N THR A 109 -30.14 -3.99 5.49
CA THR A 109 -29.86 -3.01 6.53
C THR A 109 -30.70 -3.33 7.77
N SER A 110 -30.22 -2.93 8.95
CA SER A 110 -30.92 -3.09 10.23
C SER A 110 -32.33 -2.46 10.26
N GLY A 111 -32.65 -1.58 9.29
CA GLY A 111 -33.96 -0.94 9.12
C GLY A 111 -34.91 -1.64 8.15
N GLY A 112 -34.59 -2.86 7.68
CA GLY A 112 -35.49 -3.65 6.82
C GLY A 112 -35.47 -3.30 5.33
N LEU A 113 -34.69 -2.30 4.91
CA LEU A 113 -34.42 -2.08 3.48
C LEU A 113 -33.53 -3.20 2.97
N ALA A 114 -34.10 -4.04 2.11
CA ALA A 114 -33.40 -5.07 1.37
C ALA A 114 -32.82 -4.47 0.09
N GLY A 115 -31.53 -4.70 -0.13
CA GLY A 115 -30.83 -4.36 -1.36
C GLY A 115 -29.90 -5.50 -1.79
N THR A 116 -29.17 -5.25 -2.86
CA THR A 116 -28.17 -6.16 -3.39
C THR A 116 -26.82 -5.45 -3.40
N ALA A 117 -25.83 -6.03 -2.74
CA ALA A 117 -24.45 -5.57 -2.77
C ALA A 117 -23.71 -6.25 -3.92
N VAL A 118 -23.07 -5.45 -4.77
CA VAL A 118 -22.13 -5.91 -5.80
C VAL A 118 -20.73 -5.52 -5.33
N SER A 119 -19.88 -6.52 -5.15
CA SER A 119 -18.50 -6.39 -4.69
C SER A 119 -17.55 -6.68 -5.83
N LEU A 120 -16.64 -5.76 -6.14
CA LEU A 120 -15.53 -5.93 -7.08
C LEU A 120 -14.25 -6.20 -6.27
N ILE A 121 -13.69 -7.39 -6.42
CA ILE A 121 -12.52 -7.87 -5.68
C ILE A 121 -11.36 -8.04 -6.66
N PRO A 122 -10.31 -7.18 -6.61
CA PRO A 122 -9.08 -7.44 -7.34
C PRO A 122 -8.38 -8.68 -6.79
N LYS A 123 -7.89 -9.55 -7.67
CA LYS A 123 -6.94 -10.63 -7.33
C LYS A 123 -5.50 -10.22 -7.63
N THR A 124 -5.29 -9.39 -8.64
CA THR A 124 -3.96 -8.88 -9.04
C THR A 124 -3.88 -7.36 -8.92
N HIS A 125 -2.67 -6.81 -8.74
CA HIS A 125 -2.48 -5.36 -8.63
C HIS A 125 -2.73 -4.62 -9.97
N GLU A 126 -2.48 -5.29 -11.10
CA GLU A 126 -2.67 -4.75 -12.44
C GLU A 126 -4.16 -4.55 -12.79
N SER A 127 -5.05 -5.28 -12.12
CA SER A 127 -6.50 -5.22 -12.36
C SER A 127 -7.19 -3.95 -11.85
N GLN A 128 -6.48 -3.05 -11.16
CA GLN A 128 -7.07 -1.83 -10.58
C GLN A 128 -7.73 -0.93 -11.61
N GLN A 129 -7.10 -0.69 -12.77
CA GLN A 129 -7.64 0.17 -13.81
C GLN A 129 -8.95 -0.41 -14.41
N LEU A 130 -8.96 -1.71 -14.64
CA LEU A 130 -10.14 -2.44 -15.11
C LEU A 130 -11.30 -2.37 -14.09
N ILE A 131 -11.00 -2.48 -12.80
CA ILE A 131 -12.00 -2.34 -11.72
C ILE A 131 -12.64 -0.95 -11.71
N PHE A 132 -11.87 0.12 -11.91
CA PHE A 132 -12.43 1.47 -11.97
C PHE A 132 -13.38 1.63 -13.18
N SER A 133 -12.99 1.14 -14.35
CA SER A 133 -13.82 1.15 -15.57
C SER A 133 -15.10 0.34 -15.41
N LEU A 134 -14.99 -0.86 -14.85
CA LEU A 134 -16.13 -1.74 -14.53
C LEU A 134 -17.08 -1.10 -13.53
N ARG A 135 -16.54 -0.51 -12.46
CA ARG A 135 -17.33 0.19 -11.45
C ARG A 135 -18.12 1.33 -12.06
N GLN A 136 -17.51 2.18 -12.88
CA GLN A 136 -18.19 3.31 -13.50
C GLN A 136 -19.36 2.85 -14.39
N LYS A 137 -19.18 1.75 -15.12
CA LYS A 137 -20.21 1.19 -15.99
C LYS A 137 -21.33 0.50 -15.22
N LEU A 138 -21.01 -0.25 -14.17
CA LEU A 138 -22.02 -0.78 -13.26
C LEU A 138 -22.82 0.37 -12.63
N ASP A 139 -22.15 1.44 -12.20
CA ASP A 139 -22.79 2.62 -11.62
C ASP A 139 -23.76 3.29 -12.60
N GLU A 140 -23.40 3.36 -13.88
CA GLU A 140 -24.26 3.87 -14.94
C GLU A 140 -25.45 2.94 -15.23
N ALA A 141 -25.21 1.62 -15.26
CA ALA A 141 -26.25 0.63 -15.52
C ALA A 141 -27.28 0.52 -14.37
N PHE A 142 -26.83 0.73 -13.13
CA PHE A 142 -27.70 0.75 -11.95
C PHE A 142 -28.30 2.13 -11.63
N ARG A 143 -27.98 3.19 -12.39
CA ARG A 143 -28.67 4.47 -12.22
C ARG A 143 -30.15 4.28 -12.54
N PRO A 144 -31.07 4.78 -11.69
CA PRO A 144 -32.48 4.76 -12.01
C PRO A 144 -32.68 5.54 -13.30
N ARG A 145 -33.08 4.83 -14.36
CA ARG A 145 -33.53 5.44 -15.60
C ARG A 145 -34.87 6.07 -15.27
N GLY A 146 -34.88 7.38 -15.00
CA GLY A 146 -36.10 8.11 -14.73
C GLY A 146 -37.13 7.81 -15.82
N LEU A 147 -38.20 7.15 -15.42
CA LEU A 147 -39.44 6.94 -16.15
C LEU A 147 -40.58 7.37 -15.21
#